data_AF-A0A355UUE4-F1
#
_entry.id   AF-A0A355UUE4-F1
#
_cell.length_a   1.000
_cell.length_b   1.000
_cell.length_c   1.000
_cell.angle_alpha   90.00
_cell.angle_beta   90.00
_cell.angle_gamma   90.00
#
_symmetry.space_group_name_H-M   'P 1'
#
loop_
_entity.id
_entity.type
_entity.pdbx_description
1 polymer ?
#
loop_
_entity_poly.entity_id
_entity_poly.type
_entity_poly.pdbx_seq_one_letter_code
_entity_poly.pdbx_strand_id
1 'polypeptide(L)'
;MNKKSETDTIKKVAKKTKSDTNKRVTKKTETNTNKDINKKVETVRRFFSDSKASNHPVKEHPISKTDEYIRNMYFDMLCVAAQYESDDTENAFTLIKRIMSACKNVQPFEEYIRRSMELTVGKTAEFIKQCRDNKLCEIFFVDSLLISCSNGTPNAKQIAFLAQYGDMLGFKKAEMTEISEFAAAILKQDSDGYQKILNKNNAYIQEAVLCYTKEFVEGMILNTSKKLYYYSQNFKEFDNINILKDYDEIKIENMKIRLKQKEMHISSVKNLILENCYVLSTTLCLSSIEKIKINNCNFKWDRKPRYTYEKGKSNVYYCNRAIEADLYNSK
;
A
#
# COMPACT_ATOMS: atom_id res chain seq x y z
N MET A 1 54.60 34.34 71.00
CA MET A 1 54.46 32.87 70.92
C MET A 1 53.04 32.60 70.42
N ASN A 2 52.76 31.84 69.37
CA ASN A 2 53.42 30.64 68.90
C ASN A 2 53.05 30.35 67.42
N LYS A 3 54.03 29.75 66.74
CA LYS A 3 54.00 29.05 65.45
C LYS A 3 52.65 28.44 65.06
N LYS A 4 52.05 28.90 63.94
CA LYS A 4 51.05 28.18 63.13
C LYS A 4 50.90 28.82 61.74
N SER A 5 52.03 29.07 61.07
CA SER A 5 52.06 29.48 59.66
C SER A 5 52.76 28.40 58.84
N GLU A 6 52.32 28.25 57.59
CA GLU A 6 52.95 27.48 56.49
C GLU A 6 52.49 26.03 56.24
N THR A 7 52.24 25.17 57.22
CA THR A 7 51.82 23.77 56.91
C THR A 7 50.35 23.58 56.50
N ASP A 8 49.46 24.50 56.83
CA ASP A 8 48.01 24.39 56.50
C ASP A 8 47.65 25.00 55.14
N THR A 9 48.47 25.92 54.62
CA THR A 9 48.22 26.57 53.33
C THR A 9 48.60 25.65 52.16
N ILE A 10 49.68 24.87 52.28
CA ILE A 10 50.14 23.95 51.23
C ILE A 10 49.19 22.73 51.09
N LYS A 11 48.64 22.20 52.20
CA LYS A 11 47.66 21.10 52.16
C LYS A 11 46.31 21.52 51.57
N LYS A 12 45.88 22.79 51.73
CA LYS A 12 44.64 23.31 51.14
C LYS A 12 44.77 23.54 49.63
N VAL A 13 45.91 24.03 49.15
CA VAL A 13 46.14 24.27 47.71
C VAL A 13 46.26 22.95 46.94
N ALA A 14 46.91 21.92 47.50
CA ALA A 14 47.03 20.59 46.88
C ALA A 14 45.72 19.78 46.86
N LYS A 15 44.84 19.95 47.86
CA LYS A 15 43.49 19.32 47.86
C LYS A 15 42.55 19.97 46.84
N LYS A 16 42.64 21.29 46.65
CA LYS A 16 41.79 22.03 45.69
C LYS A 16 42.16 21.73 44.23
N THR A 17 43.45 21.63 43.92
CA THR A 17 43.90 21.21 42.57
C THR A 17 43.54 19.76 42.25
N LYS A 18 43.62 18.82 43.20
CA LYS A 18 43.16 17.43 42.98
C LYS A 18 41.63 17.33 42.78
N SER A 19 40.83 18.11 43.53
CA SER A 19 39.37 18.11 43.35
C SER A 19 38.94 18.72 42.02
N ASP A 20 39.62 19.77 41.56
CA ASP A 20 39.28 20.43 40.30
C ASP A 20 39.75 19.63 39.08
N THR A 21 40.85 18.88 39.21
CA THR A 21 41.32 17.95 38.17
C THR A 21 40.40 16.73 38.08
N ASN A 22 39.98 16.14 39.21
CA ASN A 22 38.99 15.05 39.20
C ASN A 22 37.64 15.51 38.67
N LYS A 23 37.16 16.71 39.03
CA LYS A 23 35.92 17.28 38.45
C LYS A 23 36.04 17.56 36.96
N ARG A 24 37.20 18.02 36.47
CA ARG A 24 37.43 18.23 35.03
C ARG A 24 37.48 16.91 34.26
N VAL A 25 38.10 15.88 34.84
CA VAL A 25 38.19 14.55 34.23
C VAL A 25 36.81 13.89 34.24
N THR A 26 36.07 13.83 35.35
CA THR A 26 34.71 13.27 35.37
C THR A 26 33.76 14.02 34.47
N LYS A 27 33.82 15.36 34.42
CA LYS A 27 32.97 16.17 33.52
C LYS A 27 33.32 15.97 32.03
N LYS A 28 34.60 15.74 31.68
CA LYS A 28 35.03 15.36 30.31
C LYS A 28 34.59 13.94 29.95
N THR A 29 34.71 12.99 30.88
CA THR A 29 34.28 11.61 30.66
C THR A 29 32.76 11.54 30.53
N GLU A 30 31.99 12.21 31.38
CA GLU A 30 30.52 12.30 31.29
C GLU A 30 30.05 12.99 29.99
N THR A 31 30.72 14.05 29.53
CA THR A 31 30.37 14.70 28.25
C THR A 31 30.70 13.83 27.04
N ASN A 32 31.78 13.05 27.06
CA ASN A 32 32.08 12.07 26.01
C ASN A 32 31.11 10.89 26.02
N THR A 33 30.79 10.33 27.21
CA THR A 33 29.83 9.24 27.36
C THR A 33 28.42 9.65 26.93
N ASN A 34 27.97 10.87 27.28
CA ASN A 34 26.68 11.41 26.81
C ASN A 34 26.67 11.64 25.29
N LYS A 35 27.78 12.07 24.70
CA LYS A 35 27.89 12.24 23.25
C LYS A 35 27.84 10.90 22.50
N ASP A 36 28.41 9.85 23.07
CA ASP A 36 28.33 8.48 22.52
C ASP A 36 26.95 7.85 22.70
N ILE A 37 26.29 8.07 23.84
CA ILE A 37 24.89 7.66 24.04
C ILE A 37 23.99 8.37 23.02
N ASN A 38 24.15 9.68 22.82
CA ASN A 38 23.38 10.42 21.83
C ASN A 38 23.60 9.91 20.40
N LYS A 39 24.84 9.56 20.01
CA LYS A 39 25.11 8.92 18.70
C LYS A 39 24.41 7.57 18.56
N LYS A 40 24.44 6.73 19.60
CA LYS A 40 23.76 5.42 19.59
C LYS A 40 22.24 5.59 19.52
N VAL A 41 21.68 6.53 20.28
CA VAL A 41 20.25 6.87 20.24
C VAL A 41 19.86 7.39 18.86
N GLU A 42 20.65 8.26 18.24
CA GLU A 42 20.40 8.72 16.86
C GLU A 42 20.50 7.58 15.82
N THR A 43 21.36 6.60 16.04
CA THR A 43 21.42 5.39 15.20
C THR A 43 20.13 4.56 15.34
N VAL A 44 19.61 4.41 16.57
CA VAL A 44 18.33 3.72 16.82
C VAL A 44 17.15 4.51 16.25
N ARG A 45 17.17 5.85 16.35
CA ARG A 45 16.13 6.71 15.75
C ARG A 45 16.13 6.62 14.23
N ARG A 46 17.31 6.61 13.59
CA ARG A 46 17.43 6.34 12.15
C ARG A 46 16.88 4.97 11.79
N PHE A 47 17.24 3.94 12.56
CA PHE A 47 16.67 2.60 12.36
C PHE A 47 15.13 2.61 12.46
N PHE A 48 14.54 3.33 13.42
CA PHE A 48 13.09 3.46 13.49
C PHE A 48 12.50 4.19 12.27
N SER A 49 13.10 5.28 11.83
CA SER A 49 12.68 5.97 10.59
C SER A 49 12.82 5.06 9.35
N ASP A 50 13.90 4.31 9.22
CA ASP A 50 14.12 3.39 8.10
C ASP A 50 13.17 2.18 8.16
N SER A 51 12.82 1.72 9.37
CA SER A 51 11.91 0.59 9.58
C SER A 51 10.42 0.95 9.36
N LYS A 52 10.04 2.24 9.41
CA LYS A 52 8.65 2.67 9.16
C LYS A 52 8.14 2.16 7.81
N ALA A 53 8.98 2.17 6.79
CA ALA A 53 8.62 1.73 5.45
C ALA A 53 8.36 0.21 5.37
N SER A 54 9.12 -0.58 6.12
CA SER A 54 8.97 -2.03 6.21
C SER A 54 7.80 -2.46 7.09
N ASN A 55 7.39 -1.63 8.05
CA ASN A 55 6.24 -1.91 8.93
C ASN A 55 4.90 -1.68 8.23
N HIS A 56 4.85 -0.80 7.22
CA HIS A 56 3.64 -0.46 6.48
C HIS A 56 3.83 -0.55 4.95
N PRO A 57 4.19 -1.73 4.41
CA PRO A 57 4.42 -1.89 2.98
C PRO A 57 3.14 -1.62 2.17
N VAL A 58 3.27 -1.04 0.97
CA VAL A 58 2.16 -0.95 0.00
C VAL A 58 2.05 -2.31 -0.70
N LYS A 59 1.28 -3.21 -0.09
CA LYS A 59 1.12 -4.59 -0.56
C LYS A 59 0.40 -4.63 -1.92
N GLU A 60 0.69 -5.67 -2.71
CA GLU A 60 0.05 -5.92 -4.01
C GLU A 60 0.25 -4.82 -5.06
N HIS A 61 1.19 -3.89 -4.84
CA HIS A 61 1.49 -2.82 -5.79
C HIS A 61 1.81 -3.39 -7.20
N PRO A 62 1.24 -2.87 -8.30
CA PRO A 62 1.47 -3.40 -9.65
C PRO A 62 2.95 -3.57 -10.02
N ILE A 63 3.81 -2.64 -9.58
CA ILE A 63 5.26 -2.69 -9.87
C ILE A 63 5.95 -3.95 -9.32
N SER A 64 5.44 -4.53 -8.23
CA SER A 64 6.01 -5.73 -7.59
C SER A 64 5.95 -6.98 -8.48
N LYS A 65 5.10 -6.96 -9.51
CA LYS A 65 4.89 -8.08 -10.45
C LYS A 65 5.74 -8.00 -11.72
N THR A 66 6.44 -6.89 -11.92
CA THR A 66 7.28 -6.65 -13.11
C THR A 66 8.69 -7.20 -12.92
N ASP A 67 9.51 -7.22 -13.96
CA ASP A 67 10.92 -7.62 -13.84
C ASP A 67 11.78 -6.55 -13.14
N GLU A 68 13.02 -6.93 -12.78
CA GLU A 68 13.93 -6.03 -12.07
C GLU A 68 14.27 -4.75 -12.84
N TYR A 69 14.39 -4.84 -14.17
CA TYR A 69 14.78 -3.72 -15.00
C TYR A 69 13.68 -2.64 -14.98
N ILE A 70 12.41 -3.05 -15.16
CA ILE A 70 11.25 -2.15 -15.09
C ILE A 70 11.11 -1.54 -13.69
N ARG A 71 11.22 -2.35 -12.63
CA ARG A 71 11.17 -1.86 -11.24
C ARG A 71 12.23 -0.79 -10.99
N ASN A 72 13.45 -1.00 -11.47
CA ASN A 72 14.54 -0.06 -11.25
C ASN A 72 14.28 1.30 -11.92
N MET A 73 13.81 1.31 -13.17
CA MET A 73 13.43 2.57 -13.82
C MET A 73 12.27 3.24 -13.09
N TYR A 74 11.28 2.48 -12.64
CA TYR A 74 10.14 3.03 -11.91
C TYR A 74 10.57 3.78 -10.66
N PHE A 75 11.45 3.19 -9.85
CA PHE A 75 11.96 3.84 -8.63
C PHE A 75 12.86 5.03 -8.93
N ASP A 76 13.69 4.98 -9.98
CA ASP A 76 14.43 6.17 -10.44
C ASP A 76 13.48 7.34 -10.71
N MET A 77 12.38 7.09 -11.44
CA MET A 77 11.45 8.13 -11.86
C MET A 77 10.58 8.66 -10.72
N LEU A 78 10.22 7.81 -9.74
CA LEU A 78 9.61 8.28 -8.51
C LEU A 78 10.56 9.17 -7.70
N CYS A 79 11.86 8.84 -7.66
CA CYS A 79 12.87 9.69 -7.04
C CYS A 79 13.02 11.03 -7.78
N VAL A 80 12.90 11.07 -9.11
CA VAL A 80 12.85 12.35 -9.86
C VAL A 80 11.64 13.16 -9.43
N ALA A 81 10.44 12.57 -9.39
CA ALA A 81 9.21 13.26 -8.99
C ALA A 81 9.26 13.77 -7.54
N ALA A 82 9.92 13.04 -6.65
CA ALA A 82 10.11 13.46 -5.26
C ALA A 82 11.06 14.66 -5.12
N GLN A 83 12.16 14.69 -5.89
CA GLN A 83 13.22 15.69 -5.73
C GLN A 83 12.97 16.97 -6.52
N TYR A 84 12.18 16.92 -7.60
CA TYR A 84 11.97 18.08 -8.47
C TYR A 84 11.32 19.24 -7.70
N GLU A 85 12.06 20.36 -7.58
CA GLU A 85 11.64 21.59 -6.93
C GLU A 85 11.06 21.35 -5.51
N SER A 86 11.69 20.43 -4.76
CA SER A 86 11.28 20.06 -3.39
C SER A 86 12.43 20.25 -2.40
N ASP A 87 12.20 21.04 -1.34
CA ASP A 87 13.19 21.32 -0.30
C ASP A 87 13.26 20.23 0.79
N ASP A 88 12.17 19.49 0.96
CA ASP A 88 12.06 18.36 1.87
C ASP A 88 11.56 17.16 1.08
N THR A 89 12.25 16.02 1.17
CA THR A 89 11.93 14.79 0.45
C THR A 89 11.69 13.61 1.38
N GLU A 90 11.74 13.78 2.70
CA GLU A 90 11.74 12.66 3.65
C GLU A 90 10.42 11.86 3.60
N ASN A 91 9.28 12.54 3.57
CA ASN A 91 7.97 11.87 3.47
C ASN A 91 7.75 11.22 2.09
N ALA A 92 8.16 11.90 1.02
CA ALA A 92 8.16 11.35 -0.34
C ALA A 92 8.98 10.05 -0.42
N PHE A 93 10.21 10.08 0.08
CA PHE A 93 11.10 8.92 0.13
C PHE A 93 10.56 7.81 1.02
N THR A 94 9.88 8.15 2.11
CA THR A 94 9.20 7.16 2.96
C THR A 94 8.13 6.42 2.17
N LEU A 95 7.32 7.11 1.36
CA LEU A 95 6.33 6.45 0.51
C LEU A 95 6.99 5.54 -0.55
N ILE A 96 8.05 6.01 -1.22
CA ILE A 96 8.78 5.20 -2.20
C ILE A 96 9.34 3.94 -1.53
N LYS A 97 9.98 4.06 -0.35
CA LYS A 97 10.49 2.92 0.42
C LYS A 97 9.37 1.94 0.81
N ARG A 98 8.14 2.40 1.09
CA ARG A 98 6.98 1.53 1.38
C ARG A 98 6.52 0.74 0.15
N ILE A 99 6.64 1.30 -1.04
CA ILE A 99 6.35 0.60 -2.31
C ILE A 99 7.47 -0.43 -2.58
N MET A 100 8.73 -0.03 -2.38
CA MET A 100 9.90 -0.91 -2.54
C MET A 100 9.87 -2.10 -1.59
N SER A 101 9.41 -1.94 -0.35
CA SER A 101 9.39 -3.02 0.64
C SER A 101 8.45 -4.17 0.27
N ALA A 102 7.50 -3.95 -0.65
CA ALA A 102 6.65 -4.98 -1.24
C ALA A 102 7.28 -5.67 -2.46
N CYS A 103 8.44 -5.20 -2.94
CA CYS A 103 9.12 -5.70 -4.13
C CYS A 103 10.28 -6.63 -3.77
N LYS A 104 10.55 -7.61 -4.65
CA LYS A 104 11.74 -8.47 -4.55
C LYS A 104 12.87 -7.88 -5.38
N ASN A 105 14.12 -8.24 -5.07
CA ASN A 105 15.32 -7.87 -5.83
C ASN A 105 15.35 -6.37 -6.17
N VAL A 106 15.28 -5.55 -5.13
CA VAL A 106 15.46 -4.09 -5.23
C VAL A 106 16.87 -3.73 -4.81
N GLN A 107 17.44 -2.71 -5.45
CA GLN A 107 18.73 -2.13 -5.10
C GLN A 107 18.60 -1.32 -3.81
N PRO A 108 19.73 -0.97 -3.14
CA PRO A 108 19.72 0.01 -2.07
C PRO A 108 19.06 1.32 -2.51
N PHE A 109 18.30 1.95 -1.61
CA PHE A 109 17.50 3.13 -1.96
C PHE A 109 18.36 4.30 -2.48
N GLU A 110 19.57 4.43 -1.94
CA GLU A 110 20.55 5.44 -2.27
C GLU A 110 20.99 5.36 -3.74
N GLU A 111 20.97 4.17 -4.34
CA GLU A 111 21.28 4.01 -5.77
C GLU A 111 20.19 4.61 -6.67
N TYR A 112 18.92 4.53 -6.29
CA TYR A 112 17.82 5.16 -7.03
C TYR A 112 17.90 6.68 -6.93
N ILE A 113 18.25 7.22 -5.76
CA ILE A 113 18.51 8.65 -5.59
C ILE A 113 19.64 9.08 -6.53
N ARG A 114 20.78 8.38 -6.53
CA ARG A 114 21.91 8.73 -7.40
C ARG A 114 21.53 8.66 -8.88
N ARG A 115 20.90 7.57 -9.32
CA ARG A 115 20.48 7.38 -10.72
C ARG A 115 19.46 8.41 -11.19
N SER A 116 18.57 8.86 -10.31
CA SER A 116 17.59 9.90 -10.63
C SER A 116 18.24 11.26 -10.96
N MET A 117 19.45 11.54 -10.44
CA MET A 117 20.22 12.74 -10.78
C MET A 117 20.88 12.65 -12.17
N GLU A 118 21.02 11.44 -12.70
CA GLU A 118 21.58 11.14 -14.03
C GLU A 118 20.48 10.92 -15.08
N LEU A 119 19.33 11.59 -14.91
CA LEU A 119 18.20 11.48 -15.81
C LEU A 119 18.57 12.01 -17.20
N THR A 120 18.14 11.29 -18.24
CA THR A 120 18.32 11.71 -19.63
C THR A 120 17.01 11.55 -20.38
N VAL A 121 16.85 12.29 -21.48
CA VAL A 121 15.68 12.16 -22.37
C VAL A 121 15.49 10.72 -22.83
N GLY A 122 16.58 10.00 -23.14
CA GLY A 122 16.53 8.59 -23.55
C GLY A 122 15.96 7.69 -22.46
N LYS A 123 16.46 7.81 -21.22
CA LYS A 123 15.93 7.07 -20.06
C LYS A 123 14.46 7.38 -19.81
N THR A 124 14.06 8.65 -19.90
CA THR A 124 12.65 9.05 -19.73
C THR A 124 11.76 8.45 -20.82
N ALA A 125 12.18 8.51 -22.09
CA ALA A 125 11.40 7.94 -23.20
C ALA A 125 11.24 6.43 -23.08
N GLU A 126 12.31 5.74 -22.69
CA GLU A 126 12.30 4.30 -22.42
C GLU A 126 11.36 3.96 -21.26
N PHE A 127 11.44 4.70 -20.16
CA PHE A 127 10.52 4.54 -19.02
C PHE A 127 9.05 4.70 -19.43
N ILE A 128 8.71 5.74 -20.19
CA ILE A 128 7.32 5.98 -20.66
C ILE A 128 6.83 4.80 -21.51
N LYS A 129 7.67 4.28 -22.40
CA LYS A 129 7.35 3.08 -23.18
C LYS A 129 7.06 1.88 -22.25
N GLN A 130 7.93 1.64 -21.27
CA GLN A 130 7.82 0.52 -20.35
C GLN A 130 6.58 0.62 -19.46
N CYS A 131 6.19 1.83 -19.06
CA CYS A 131 4.93 2.05 -18.36
C CYS A 131 3.72 1.62 -19.19
N ARG A 132 3.69 1.94 -20.49
CA ARG A 132 2.60 1.56 -21.39
C ARG A 132 2.56 0.06 -21.62
N ASP A 133 3.71 -0.52 -21.96
CA ASP A 133 3.83 -1.95 -22.28
C ASP A 133 3.45 -2.83 -21.08
N ASN A 134 3.67 -2.35 -19.84
CA ASN A 134 3.41 -3.08 -18.61
C ASN A 134 2.18 -2.61 -17.83
N LYS A 135 1.35 -1.72 -18.40
CA LYS A 135 0.12 -1.18 -17.76
C LYS A 135 0.38 -0.54 -16.39
N LEU A 136 1.42 0.29 -16.32
CA LEU A 136 1.82 1.01 -15.10
C LEU A 136 1.52 2.51 -15.13
N CYS A 137 0.97 3.04 -16.24
CA CYS A 137 0.78 4.48 -16.41
C CYS A 137 -0.06 5.08 -15.29
N GLU A 138 -1.22 4.50 -15.00
CA GLU A 138 -2.18 5.00 -14.01
C GLU A 138 -1.58 4.99 -12.61
N ILE A 139 -1.01 3.85 -12.19
CA ILE A 139 -0.42 3.73 -10.85
C ILE A 139 0.80 4.63 -10.69
N PHE A 140 1.67 4.73 -11.70
CA PHE A 140 2.81 5.64 -11.64
C PHE A 140 2.39 7.11 -11.47
N PHE A 141 1.34 7.51 -12.19
CA PHE A 141 0.84 8.87 -12.08
C PHE A 141 0.19 9.12 -10.71
N VAL A 142 -0.55 8.15 -10.17
CA VAL A 142 -1.05 8.20 -8.78
C VAL A 142 0.11 8.34 -7.80
N ASP A 143 1.12 7.47 -7.88
CA ASP A 143 2.27 7.50 -6.98
C ASP A 143 2.99 8.85 -7.04
N SER A 144 3.15 9.41 -8.25
CA SER A 144 3.73 10.74 -8.46
C SER A 144 2.91 11.84 -7.78
N LEU A 145 1.58 11.81 -7.91
CA LEU A 145 0.68 12.74 -7.22
C LEU A 145 0.75 12.61 -5.70
N LEU A 146 0.78 11.38 -5.17
CA LEU A 146 0.91 11.11 -3.74
C LEU A 146 2.26 11.62 -3.20
N ILE A 147 3.34 11.36 -3.93
CA ILE A 147 4.70 11.81 -3.61
C ILE A 147 4.78 13.33 -3.60
N SER A 148 4.27 14.02 -4.62
CA SER A 148 4.33 15.48 -4.70
C SER A 148 3.46 16.16 -3.64
N CYS A 149 2.43 15.49 -3.14
CA CYS A 149 1.61 15.97 -2.03
C CYS A 149 2.14 15.58 -0.63
N SER A 150 3.22 14.79 -0.55
CA SER A 150 3.69 14.21 0.73
C SER A 150 4.16 15.25 1.75
N ASN A 151 4.53 16.45 1.30
CA ASN A 151 4.95 17.57 2.13
C ASN A 151 3.99 18.77 2.07
N GLY A 152 2.73 18.52 1.70
CA GLY A 152 1.68 19.53 1.58
C GLY A 152 1.38 19.86 0.12
N THR A 153 0.96 21.09 -0.15
CA THR A 153 0.55 21.51 -1.49
C THR A 153 1.77 21.66 -2.41
N PRO A 154 1.84 20.95 -3.55
CA PRO A 154 2.94 21.10 -4.50
C PRO A 154 2.98 22.51 -5.09
N ASN A 155 4.18 23.01 -5.38
CA ASN A 155 4.36 24.32 -6.01
C ASN A 155 4.00 24.30 -7.51
N ALA A 156 3.91 25.48 -8.12
CA ALA A 156 3.48 25.62 -9.51
C ALA A 156 4.37 24.86 -10.51
N LYS A 157 5.68 24.77 -10.27
CA LYS A 157 6.59 24.03 -11.14
C LYS A 157 6.40 22.52 -10.99
N GLN A 158 6.19 22.03 -9.78
CA GLN A 158 5.85 20.62 -9.53
C GLN A 158 4.53 20.24 -10.20
N ILE A 159 3.51 21.10 -10.11
CA ILE A 159 2.23 20.90 -10.79
C ILE A 159 2.43 20.86 -12.32
N ALA A 160 3.20 21.79 -12.88
CA ALA A 160 3.50 21.81 -14.31
C ALA A 160 4.27 20.55 -14.76
N PHE A 161 5.22 20.10 -13.95
CA PHE A 161 5.98 18.87 -14.19
C PHE A 161 5.08 17.64 -14.19
N LEU A 162 4.21 17.49 -13.19
CA LEU A 162 3.23 16.38 -13.16
C LEU A 162 2.28 16.44 -14.36
N ALA A 163 1.83 17.63 -14.76
CA ALA A 163 0.99 17.77 -15.94
C ALA A 163 1.68 17.28 -17.21
N GLN A 164 2.95 17.63 -17.39
CA GLN A 164 3.77 17.15 -18.51
C GLN A 164 3.94 15.62 -18.47
N TYR A 165 4.16 15.03 -17.30
CA TYR A 165 4.19 13.57 -17.16
C TYR A 165 2.87 12.92 -17.54
N GLY A 166 1.75 13.49 -17.11
CA GLY A 166 0.43 12.99 -17.49
C GLY A 166 0.24 12.98 -19.00
N ASP A 167 0.61 14.07 -19.67
CA ASP A 167 0.58 14.17 -21.14
C ASP A 167 1.50 13.14 -21.80
N MET A 168 2.73 12.97 -21.29
CA MET A 168 3.71 12.00 -21.81
C MET A 168 3.25 10.56 -21.62
N LEU A 169 2.53 10.25 -20.53
CA LEU A 169 1.92 8.94 -20.31
C LEU A 169 0.71 8.70 -21.22
N GLY A 170 0.18 9.75 -21.84
CA GLY A 170 -0.89 9.70 -22.84
C GLY A 170 -2.27 10.04 -22.29
N PHE A 171 -2.35 10.64 -21.10
CA PHE A 171 -3.64 10.98 -20.48
C PHE A 171 -4.22 12.26 -21.07
N LYS A 172 -5.53 12.23 -21.31
CA LYS A 172 -6.31 13.43 -21.59
C LYS A 172 -6.72 14.10 -20.30
N LYS A 173 -7.14 15.36 -20.40
CA LYS A 173 -7.65 16.15 -19.27
C LYS A 173 -8.68 15.42 -18.40
N ALA A 174 -9.63 14.70 -19.00
CA ALA A 174 -10.66 13.96 -18.26
C ALA A 174 -10.05 12.82 -17.43
N GLU A 175 -9.11 12.06 -18.00
CA GLU A 175 -8.42 10.96 -17.33
C GLU A 175 -7.51 11.50 -16.21
N MET A 176 -6.78 12.59 -16.46
CA MET A 176 -5.97 13.23 -15.41
C MET A 176 -6.83 13.73 -14.25
N THR A 177 -8.03 14.26 -14.53
CA THR A 177 -8.96 14.71 -13.50
C THR A 177 -9.41 13.52 -12.65
N GLU A 178 -9.83 12.42 -13.29
CA GLU A 178 -10.24 11.20 -12.59
C GLU A 178 -9.11 10.60 -11.75
N ILE A 179 -7.91 10.48 -12.30
CA ILE A 179 -6.73 9.97 -11.56
C ILE A 179 -6.42 10.86 -10.35
N SER A 180 -6.54 12.19 -10.52
CA SER A 180 -6.33 13.14 -9.42
C SER A 180 -7.39 13.00 -8.32
N GLU A 181 -8.64 12.68 -8.67
CA GLU A 181 -9.69 12.41 -7.69
C GLU A 181 -9.40 11.12 -6.90
N PHE A 182 -8.93 10.06 -7.57
CA PHE A 182 -8.47 8.84 -6.90
C PHE A 182 -7.31 9.11 -5.95
N ALA A 183 -6.28 9.84 -6.40
CA ALA A 183 -5.14 10.22 -5.57
C ALA A 183 -5.59 11.06 -4.36
N ALA A 184 -6.52 12.01 -4.55
CA ALA A 184 -7.06 12.82 -3.47
C ALA A 184 -7.84 11.98 -2.45
N ALA A 185 -8.64 11.00 -2.89
CA ALA A 185 -9.36 10.10 -2.00
C ALA A 185 -8.39 9.24 -1.18
N ILE A 186 -7.31 8.74 -1.79
CA ILE A 186 -6.26 7.96 -1.12
C ILE A 186 -5.54 8.81 -0.07
N LEU A 187 -5.11 10.03 -0.42
CA LEU A 187 -4.41 10.93 0.51
C LEU A 187 -5.26 11.29 1.73
N LYS A 188 -6.56 11.53 1.51
CA LYS A 188 -7.50 11.91 2.57
C LYS A 188 -8.05 10.72 3.33
N GLN A 189 -7.78 9.49 2.88
CA GLN A 189 -8.47 8.27 3.33
C GLN A 189 -10.01 8.43 3.29
N ASP A 190 -10.50 9.11 2.25
CA ASP A 190 -11.91 9.46 2.09
C ASP A 190 -12.65 8.33 1.38
N SER A 191 -13.18 7.38 2.18
CA SER A 191 -13.97 6.26 1.67
C SER A 191 -15.21 6.73 0.89
N ASP A 192 -15.91 7.77 1.36
CA ASP A 192 -17.12 8.26 0.70
C ASP A 192 -16.80 8.95 -0.63
N GLY A 193 -15.73 9.74 -0.66
CA GLY A 193 -15.16 10.32 -1.87
C GLY A 193 -14.77 9.24 -2.89
N TYR A 194 -14.11 8.18 -2.43
CA TYR A 194 -13.74 7.03 -3.26
C TYR A 194 -14.97 6.33 -3.87
N GLN A 195 -16.01 6.07 -3.07
CA GLN A 195 -17.25 5.44 -3.57
C GLN A 195 -17.95 6.28 -4.65
N LYS A 196 -17.92 7.62 -4.53
CA LYS A 196 -18.53 8.51 -5.53
C LYS A 196 -17.83 8.43 -6.89
N ILE A 197 -16.51 8.27 -6.91
CA ILE A 197 -15.72 8.22 -8.15
C ILE A 197 -15.66 6.83 -8.77
N LEU A 198 -15.90 5.76 -8.00
CA LEU A 198 -15.91 4.37 -8.49
C LEU A 198 -16.91 4.14 -9.65
N ASN A 199 -17.95 4.96 -9.75
CA ASN A 199 -18.97 4.87 -10.79
C ASN A 199 -18.58 5.51 -12.15
N LYS A 200 -17.37 6.08 -12.29
CA LYS A 200 -16.93 6.85 -13.47
C LYS A 200 -16.30 6.01 -14.62
N ASN A 201 -16.31 4.68 -14.51
CA ASN A 201 -16.00 3.70 -15.57
C ASN A 201 -14.55 3.60 -16.09
N ASN A 202 -13.54 4.25 -15.50
CA ASN A 202 -12.15 3.92 -15.86
C ASN A 202 -11.65 2.69 -15.10
N ALA A 203 -11.77 1.53 -15.75
CA ALA A 203 -11.36 0.25 -15.19
C ALA A 203 -9.86 0.19 -14.87
N TYR A 204 -9.01 0.87 -15.66
CA TYR A 204 -7.56 0.80 -15.50
C TYR A 204 -7.11 1.44 -14.19
N ILE A 205 -7.59 2.65 -13.89
CA ILE A 205 -7.23 3.33 -12.64
C ILE A 205 -7.78 2.59 -11.42
N GLN A 206 -9.01 2.08 -11.48
CA GLN A 206 -9.58 1.36 -10.33
C GLN A 206 -8.79 0.10 -9.98
N GLU A 207 -8.40 -0.69 -10.99
CA GLU A 207 -7.55 -1.87 -10.78
C GLU A 207 -6.15 -1.48 -10.29
N ALA A 208 -5.58 -0.42 -10.84
CA ALA A 208 -4.25 0.07 -10.51
C ALA A 208 -4.12 0.47 -9.03
N VAL A 209 -5.14 1.12 -8.46
CA VAL A 209 -5.08 1.67 -7.10
C VAL A 209 -5.51 0.71 -5.99
N LEU A 210 -5.86 -0.54 -6.30
CA LEU A 210 -6.31 -1.52 -5.31
C LEU A 210 -5.30 -1.73 -4.15
N CYS A 211 -4.00 -1.53 -4.42
CA CYS A 211 -2.94 -1.61 -3.42
C CYS A 211 -3.06 -0.54 -2.31
N TYR A 212 -3.78 0.55 -2.55
CA TYR A 212 -4.02 1.61 -1.58
C TYR A 212 -5.41 1.52 -0.93
N THR A 213 -6.42 1.04 -1.65
CA THR A 213 -7.83 1.17 -1.23
C THR A 213 -8.21 0.24 -0.08
N LYS A 214 -7.58 -0.94 0.01
CA LYS A 214 -7.81 -1.91 1.09
C LYS A 214 -7.51 -1.36 2.49
N GLU A 215 -6.78 -0.26 2.61
CA GLU A 215 -6.42 0.33 3.92
C GLU A 215 -7.50 1.27 4.49
N PHE A 216 -8.42 1.77 3.66
CA PHE A 216 -9.40 2.78 4.10
C PHE A 216 -10.82 2.60 3.57
N VAL A 217 -11.03 1.72 2.58
CA VAL A 217 -12.35 1.46 2.00
C VAL A 217 -12.87 0.09 2.44
N GLU A 218 -14.12 0.06 2.91
CA GLU A 218 -14.85 -1.17 3.19
C GLU A 218 -16.10 -1.27 2.31
N GLY A 219 -16.36 -2.46 1.79
CA GLY A 219 -17.43 -2.72 0.81
C GLY A 219 -16.86 -2.82 -0.59
N MET A 220 -17.47 -2.14 -1.56
CA MET A 220 -17.10 -2.24 -2.97
C MET A 220 -15.81 -1.46 -3.23
N ILE A 221 -14.73 -2.12 -3.65
CA ILE A 221 -13.44 -1.49 -3.93
C ILE A 221 -13.05 -1.52 -5.42
N LEU A 222 -13.80 -2.26 -6.24
CA LEU A 222 -13.68 -2.28 -7.70
C LEU A 222 -15.07 -2.45 -8.29
N ASN A 223 -15.44 -1.60 -9.24
CA ASN A 223 -16.67 -1.76 -10.01
C ASN A 223 -16.44 -1.33 -11.45
N THR A 224 -16.16 -2.31 -12.29
CA THR A 224 -15.97 -2.13 -13.73
C THR A 224 -17.05 -2.91 -14.48
N SER A 225 -17.17 -2.71 -15.78
CA SER A 225 -18.11 -3.50 -16.61
C SER A 225 -17.82 -5.01 -16.63
N LYS A 226 -16.66 -5.44 -16.15
CA LYS A 226 -16.21 -6.86 -16.20
C LYS A 226 -15.87 -7.43 -14.83
N LYS A 227 -15.45 -6.62 -13.88
CA LYS A 227 -14.97 -7.06 -12.58
C LYS A 227 -15.66 -6.33 -11.46
N LEU A 228 -16.05 -7.07 -10.44
CA LEU A 228 -16.62 -6.58 -9.20
C LEU A 228 -15.82 -7.12 -8.03
N TYR A 229 -15.38 -6.24 -7.13
CA TYR A 229 -14.58 -6.65 -5.97
C TYR A 229 -15.10 -5.99 -4.69
N TYR A 230 -15.46 -6.83 -3.72
CA TYR A 230 -15.79 -6.44 -2.36
C TYR A 230 -14.72 -6.87 -1.36
N TYR A 231 -14.41 -5.97 -0.41
CA TYR A 231 -13.38 -6.17 0.61
C TYR A 231 -13.78 -5.52 1.93
N SER A 232 -13.32 -6.07 3.06
CA SER A 232 -13.31 -5.37 4.34
C SER A 232 -12.12 -5.79 5.18
N GLN A 233 -11.40 -4.83 5.76
CA GLN A 233 -10.31 -5.16 6.70
C GLN A 233 -10.85 -5.74 8.00
N ASN A 234 -12.05 -5.30 8.44
CA ASN A 234 -12.63 -5.64 9.74
C ASN A 234 -13.78 -6.65 9.67
N PHE A 235 -13.89 -7.42 8.59
CA PHE A 235 -14.97 -8.40 8.40
C PHE A 235 -16.37 -7.80 8.57
N LYS A 236 -16.62 -6.67 7.90
CA LYS A 236 -17.93 -6.01 7.85
C LYS A 236 -19.01 -6.96 7.31
N GLU A 237 -20.25 -6.80 7.80
CA GLU A 237 -21.40 -7.51 7.23
C GLU A 237 -21.60 -7.07 5.77
N PHE A 238 -21.72 -8.04 4.88
CA PHE A 238 -22.01 -7.83 3.47
C PHE A 238 -23.52 -7.72 3.27
N ASP A 239 -24.01 -6.49 3.13
CA ASP A 239 -25.43 -6.18 3.03
C ASP A 239 -25.89 -5.88 1.58
N ASN A 240 -25.00 -6.05 0.59
CA ASN A 240 -25.32 -5.72 -0.80
C ASN A 240 -26.20 -6.78 -1.49
N ILE A 241 -27.46 -6.36 -1.65
CA ILE A 241 -28.57 -6.80 -2.51
C ILE A 241 -28.33 -8.02 -3.42
N ASN A 242 -28.93 -9.14 -3.01
CA ASN A 242 -29.60 -10.25 -3.69
C ASN A 242 -29.14 -10.78 -5.07
N ILE A 243 -28.62 -9.99 -6.01
CA ILE A 243 -28.33 -10.47 -7.38
C ILE A 243 -27.05 -9.82 -7.91
N LEU A 244 -26.01 -10.63 -8.08
CA LEU A 244 -24.78 -10.27 -8.78
C LEU A 244 -24.73 -11.02 -10.11
N LYS A 245 -24.67 -10.31 -11.23
CA LYS A 245 -24.73 -10.95 -12.54
C LYS A 245 -23.94 -10.27 -13.63
N ASP A 246 -23.60 -11.03 -14.66
CA ASP A 246 -23.04 -10.55 -15.92
C ASP A 246 -21.64 -9.91 -15.76
N TYR A 247 -20.79 -10.49 -14.90
CA TYR A 247 -19.39 -10.09 -14.70
C TYR A 247 -18.43 -11.18 -15.16
N ASP A 248 -17.29 -10.81 -15.73
CA ASP A 248 -16.19 -11.76 -15.96
C ASP A 248 -15.60 -12.27 -14.63
N GLU A 249 -15.50 -11.40 -13.62
CA GLU A 249 -14.95 -11.76 -12.31
C GLU A 249 -15.72 -11.10 -11.16
N ILE A 250 -16.07 -11.90 -10.15
CA ILE A 250 -16.56 -11.40 -8.87
C ILE A 250 -15.64 -11.92 -7.78
N LYS A 251 -15.06 -11.00 -7.01
CA LYS A 251 -14.25 -11.33 -5.84
C LYS A 251 -14.91 -10.77 -4.57
N ILE A 252 -14.98 -11.58 -3.53
CA ILE A 252 -15.39 -11.18 -2.19
C ILE A 252 -14.29 -11.64 -1.23
N GLU A 253 -13.64 -10.69 -0.55
CA GLU A 253 -12.50 -10.95 0.34
C GLU A 253 -12.77 -10.40 1.74
N ASN A 254 -12.45 -11.17 2.79
CA ASN A 254 -12.50 -10.74 4.19
C ASN A 254 -13.88 -10.20 4.64
N MET A 255 -14.99 -10.82 4.23
CA MET A 255 -16.34 -10.32 4.56
C MET A 255 -17.19 -11.33 5.35
N LYS A 256 -18.12 -10.80 6.16
CA LYS A 256 -19.19 -11.61 6.79
C LYS A 256 -20.44 -11.55 5.92
N ILE A 257 -20.73 -12.61 5.19
CA ILE A 257 -21.94 -12.70 4.36
C ILE A 257 -23.08 -13.21 5.24
N ARG A 258 -23.96 -12.33 5.69
CA ARG A 258 -25.09 -12.70 6.56
C ARG A 258 -26.43 -12.48 5.87
N LEU A 259 -27.04 -13.58 5.45
CA LEU A 259 -28.32 -13.56 4.74
C LEU A 259 -29.46 -13.87 5.72
N LYS A 260 -29.88 -12.85 6.47
CA LYS A 260 -30.86 -13.01 7.56
C LYS A 260 -32.20 -13.60 7.06
N GLN A 261 -32.65 -13.28 5.84
CA GLN A 261 -33.91 -13.77 5.23
C GLN A 261 -33.92 -13.70 3.67
N LYS A 262 -32.79 -13.47 3.02
CA LYS A 262 -32.70 -13.18 1.57
C LYS A 262 -31.79 -14.18 0.88
N GLU A 263 -32.12 -14.58 -0.34
CA GLU A 263 -31.21 -15.37 -1.16
C GLU A 263 -30.17 -14.46 -1.81
N MET A 264 -28.92 -14.91 -1.87
CA MET A 264 -27.89 -14.29 -2.70
C MET A 264 -27.81 -15.08 -3.98
N HIS A 265 -28.13 -14.45 -5.10
CA HIS A 265 -27.98 -15.01 -6.44
C HIS A 265 -26.72 -14.45 -7.07
N ILE A 266 -25.85 -15.34 -7.53
CA ILE A 266 -24.71 -15.00 -8.37
C ILE A 266 -24.88 -15.78 -9.68
N SER A 267 -24.97 -15.07 -10.79
CA SER A 267 -25.28 -15.70 -12.08
C SER A 267 -24.48 -15.16 -13.25
N SER A 268 -24.18 -15.99 -14.25
CA SER A 268 -23.50 -15.56 -15.48
C SER A 268 -22.13 -14.93 -15.18
N VAL A 269 -21.29 -15.63 -14.42
CA VAL A 269 -19.96 -15.16 -14.01
C VAL A 269 -18.89 -16.13 -14.46
N LYS A 270 -17.81 -15.64 -15.08
CA LYS A 270 -16.71 -16.55 -15.47
C LYS A 270 -15.92 -17.01 -14.25
N ASN A 271 -15.51 -16.07 -13.39
CA ASN A 271 -14.72 -16.38 -12.20
C ASN A 271 -15.36 -15.82 -10.94
N LEU A 272 -15.84 -16.69 -10.04
CA LEU A 272 -16.26 -16.33 -8.69
C LEU A 272 -15.15 -16.69 -7.70
N ILE A 273 -14.70 -15.72 -6.91
CA ILE A 273 -13.64 -15.90 -5.92
C ILE A 273 -14.16 -15.46 -4.54
N LEU A 274 -14.18 -16.40 -3.60
CA LEU A 274 -14.48 -16.14 -2.20
C LEU A 274 -13.19 -16.39 -1.39
N GLU A 275 -12.68 -15.36 -0.72
CA GLU A 275 -11.45 -15.47 0.09
C GLU A 275 -11.70 -14.99 1.51
N ASN A 276 -11.33 -15.81 2.49
CA ASN A 276 -11.40 -15.47 3.91
C ASN A 276 -12.80 -14.94 4.32
N CYS A 277 -13.86 -15.56 3.81
CA CYS A 277 -15.23 -15.14 4.08
C CYS A 277 -15.88 -15.97 5.18
N TYR A 278 -16.73 -15.35 5.97
CA TYR A 278 -17.61 -16.03 6.91
C TYR A 278 -19.05 -15.96 6.40
N VAL A 279 -19.58 -17.09 5.93
CA VAL A 279 -20.90 -17.17 5.31
C VAL A 279 -21.90 -17.73 6.31
N LEU A 280 -22.76 -16.86 6.80
CA LEU A 280 -23.96 -17.15 7.59
C LEU A 280 -25.17 -17.04 6.66
N SER A 281 -25.45 -18.09 5.91
CA SER A 281 -26.48 -18.05 4.89
C SER A 281 -27.54 -19.13 5.08
N THR A 282 -28.78 -18.76 4.76
CA THR A 282 -29.88 -19.70 4.57
C THR A 282 -29.90 -20.27 3.15
N THR A 283 -29.55 -19.46 2.12
CA THR A 283 -29.44 -19.89 0.71
C THR A 283 -28.43 -19.04 -0.10
N LEU A 284 -27.44 -19.69 -0.73
CA LEU A 284 -26.57 -19.11 -1.76
C LEU A 284 -26.85 -19.80 -3.10
N CYS A 285 -27.35 -19.04 -4.08
CA CYS A 285 -27.77 -19.51 -5.40
C CYS A 285 -26.71 -19.14 -6.45
N LEU A 286 -26.00 -20.14 -6.99
CA LEU A 286 -25.00 -19.93 -8.03
C LEU A 286 -25.50 -20.55 -9.35
N SER A 287 -25.50 -19.80 -10.44
CA SER A 287 -25.94 -20.31 -11.75
C SER A 287 -25.06 -19.80 -12.89
N SER A 288 -24.83 -20.62 -13.92
CA SER A 288 -24.00 -20.24 -15.07
C SER A 288 -22.63 -19.67 -14.66
N ILE A 289 -21.94 -20.36 -13.73
CA ILE A 289 -20.59 -20.00 -13.28
C ILE A 289 -19.57 -20.91 -13.97
N GLU A 290 -18.57 -20.34 -14.64
CA GLU A 290 -17.53 -21.15 -15.31
C GLU A 290 -16.52 -21.70 -14.30
N LYS A 291 -16.08 -20.87 -13.34
CA LYS A 291 -15.08 -21.22 -12.32
C LYS A 291 -15.42 -20.61 -10.97
N ILE A 292 -15.30 -21.43 -9.91
CA ILE A 292 -15.46 -21.01 -8.51
C ILE A 292 -14.16 -21.31 -7.77
N LYS A 293 -13.64 -20.34 -7.01
CA LYS A 293 -12.50 -20.50 -6.09
C LYS A 293 -12.93 -20.13 -4.68
N ILE A 294 -12.68 -21.00 -3.70
CA ILE A 294 -13.04 -20.78 -2.29
C ILE A 294 -11.79 -21.01 -1.44
N ASN A 295 -11.28 -19.94 -0.83
CA ASN A 295 -10.04 -19.95 -0.06
C ASN A 295 -10.31 -19.49 1.37
N ASN A 296 -10.01 -20.32 2.37
CA ASN A 296 -10.15 -19.98 3.80
C ASN A 296 -11.54 -19.46 4.20
N CYS A 297 -12.61 -19.96 3.58
CA CYS A 297 -13.98 -19.58 3.92
C CYS A 297 -14.60 -20.53 4.93
N ASN A 298 -15.37 -19.99 5.88
CA ASN A 298 -16.14 -20.77 6.83
C ASN A 298 -17.64 -20.58 6.56
N PHE A 299 -18.34 -21.70 6.38
CA PHE A 299 -19.76 -21.73 6.06
C PHE A 299 -20.53 -22.34 7.22
N LYS A 300 -21.47 -21.57 7.77
CA LYS A 300 -22.41 -22.03 8.77
C LYS A 300 -23.83 -21.96 8.21
N TRP A 301 -24.47 -23.12 8.12
CA TRP A 301 -25.78 -23.30 7.51
C TRP A 301 -26.85 -23.53 8.57
N ASP A 302 -27.97 -22.80 8.48
CA ASP A 302 -29.10 -22.93 9.42
C ASP A 302 -30.02 -24.13 9.09
N ARG A 303 -29.88 -24.75 7.90
CA ARG A 303 -30.71 -25.87 7.45
C ARG A 303 -29.88 -27.01 6.86
N LYS A 304 -30.41 -28.24 6.97
CA LYS A 304 -29.84 -29.40 6.26
C LYS A 304 -29.80 -29.10 4.76
N PRO A 305 -28.65 -29.23 4.12
CA PRO A 305 -28.53 -28.81 2.74
C PRO A 305 -29.36 -29.66 1.76
N ARG A 306 -29.97 -29.07 0.71
CA ARG A 306 -30.74 -29.78 -0.34
C ARG A 306 -30.05 -29.68 -1.71
N TYR A 307 -30.17 -30.72 -2.53
CA TYR A 307 -29.52 -30.81 -3.85
C TYR A 307 -30.56 -30.92 -4.96
N THR A 308 -30.39 -30.15 -6.04
CA THR A 308 -31.13 -30.30 -7.30
C THR A 308 -30.17 -30.07 -8.46
N TYR A 309 -29.99 -31.09 -9.31
CA TYR A 309 -29.21 -31.01 -10.55
C TYR A 309 -30.19 -31.09 -11.73
N GLU A 310 -30.33 -30.00 -12.49
CA GLU A 310 -31.05 -30.04 -13.78
C GLU A 310 -30.07 -30.24 -14.92
N LYS A 311 -30.12 -31.43 -15.53
CA LYS A 311 -29.33 -31.78 -16.70
C LYS A 311 -29.87 -31.01 -17.91
N GLY A 312 -29.02 -30.23 -18.60
CA GLY A 312 -29.35 -29.59 -19.89
C GLY A 312 -29.58 -28.07 -19.87
N LYS A 313 -29.50 -27.42 -18.71
CA LYS A 313 -29.31 -25.96 -18.60
C LYS A 313 -28.02 -25.73 -17.84
N SER A 314 -27.10 -25.02 -18.47
CA SER A 314 -25.74 -24.70 -18.00
C SER A 314 -25.68 -24.43 -16.49
N ASN A 315 -25.05 -25.37 -15.78
CA ASN A 315 -24.47 -25.27 -14.43
C ASN A 315 -25.26 -24.43 -13.40
N VAL A 316 -26.35 -24.98 -12.88
CA VAL A 316 -26.92 -24.52 -11.60
C VAL A 316 -26.19 -25.22 -10.46
N TYR A 317 -25.37 -24.48 -9.71
CA TYR A 317 -24.72 -24.98 -8.50
C TYR A 317 -25.52 -24.50 -7.29
N TYR A 318 -26.38 -25.38 -6.76
CA TYR A 318 -26.76 -25.28 -5.36
C TYR A 318 -25.55 -25.71 -4.53
N CYS A 319 -24.90 -24.77 -3.83
CA CYS A 319 -23.68 -25.11 -3.11
C CYS A 319 -24.02 -25.99 -1.92
N ASN A 320 -23.82 -27.29 -2.15
CA ASN A 320 -24.00 -28.34 -1.19
C ASN A 320 -22.98 -29.48 -1.36
N ARG A 321 -22.10 -29.46 -2.39
CA ARG A 321 -20.87 -30.29 -2.40
C ARG A 321 -19.77 -29.83 -3.37
N ALA A 322 -19.77 -28.57 -3.83
CA ALA A 322 -18.69 -28.10 -4.71
C ALA A 322 -17.36 -27.86 -3.97
N ILE A 323 -17.32 -28.04 -2.65
CA ILE A 323 -16.09 -28.03 -1.86
C ILE A 323 -15.24 -29.30 -2.15
N GLU A 324 -15.79 -30.38 -2.73
CA GLU A 324 -15.02 -31.60 -3.01
C GLU A 324 -14.23 -31.58 -4.34
N ALA A 325 -14.45 -30.63 -5.27
CA ALA A 325 -13.79 -30.67 -6.58
C ALA A 325 -12.37 -30.04 -6.60
N ASP A 326 -12.08 -29.06 -5.73
CA ASP A 326 -10.71 -28.55 -5.53
C ASP A 326 -9.95 -29.34 -4.44
N LEU A 327 -10.60 -30.26 -3.73
CA LEU A 327 -9.95 -31.17 -2.78
C LEU A 327 -9.23 -32.37 -3.46
N TYR A 328 -9.36 -32.56 -4.77
CA TYR A 328 -8.78 -33.72 -5.47
C TYR A 328 -7.61 -33.43 -6.42
N ASN A 329 -7.19 -32.17 -6.61
CA ASN A 329 -6.08 -31.82 -7.51
C ASN A 329 -4.89 -31.10 -6.84
N SER A 330 -4.79 -31.12 -5.51
CA SER A 330 -3.54 -30.81 -4.81
C SER A 330 -3.01 -32.06 -4.10
N LYS A 331 -2.36 -32.94 -4.88
CA LYS A 331 -1.27 -33.78 -4.38
C LYS A 331 0.03 -33.24 -4.94
#